data_AF-A0A7D9K6Z2-F1
#
_entry.id   AF-A0A7D9K6Z2-F1
#
_cell.length_a   1.000
_cell.length_b   1.000
_cell.length_c   1.000
_cell.angle_alpha   90.00
_cell.angle_beta   90.00
_cell.angle_gamma   90.00
#
_symmetry.space_group_name_H-M   'P 1'
#
loop_
_entity.id
_entity.type
_entity.pdbx_description
1 polymer ?
#
loop_
_entity_poly.entity_id
_entity_poly.type
_entity_poly.pdbx_seq_one_letter_code
_entity_poly.pdbx_strand_id
1 'polypeptide(L)'
;MSVCLAMFPPSAKYHSYLEGYVYSHLKDNQRPVHKILEQEISNRIAQYAENCQYKLEKMAKTGSRKGQRQPTIAEVKAAKRAIFNPSMFGSTLEDTMEMQRINFPDLKLPWILGCLTERIIQQNGTAVEGIFRVPGDIDEVNALKVKTDSWAYPDDCNDPNVAASLLKQWFRDLKDPLLDESV
;
A
#
# COMPACT_ATOMS: atom_id res chain seq x y z
N MET A 1 8.14 16.51 1.16
CA MET A 1 6.70 16.48 1.42
C MET A 1 6.13 15.07 1.41
N SER A 2 6.23 14.37 0.27
CA SER A 2 5.77 12.97 0.09
C SER A 2 6.23 12.01 1.21
N VAL A 3 7.51 12.07 1.60
CA VAL A 3 8.06 11.30 2.74
C VAL A 3 7.44 11.74 4.09
N CYS A 4 7.24 13.04 4.30
CA CYS A 4 6.69 13.57 5.56
C CYS A 4 5.24 13.14 5.77
N LEU A 5 4.43 13.11 4.71
CA LEU A 5 3.04 12.64 4.74
C LEU A 5 2.91 11.16 5.10
N ALA A 6 3.98 10.37 4.98
CA ALA A 6 3.97 8.99 5.47
C ALA A 6 3.97 8.92 7.02
N MET A 7 4.36 10.00 7.70
CA MET A 7 4.60 10.04 9.15
C MET A 7 3.71 11.04 9.87
N PHE A 8 3.40 12.18 9.24
CA PHE A 8 2.75 13.30 9.89
C PHE A 8 1.58 13.84 9.04
N PRO A 9 0.40 14.05 9.65
CA PRO A 9 -0.70 14.74 8.99
C PRO A 9 -0.36 16.21 8.77
N PRO A 10 -0.84 16.83 7.67
CA PRO A 10 -0.83 18.28 7.59
C PRO A 10 -1.73 18.86 8.67
N SER A 11 -1.42 20.07 9.13
CA SER A 11 -2.33 20.81 10.00
C SER A 11 -3.62 21.19 9.26
N ALA A 12 -4.72 21.39 9.99
CA ALA A 12 -6.00 21.78 9.40
C ALA A 12 -5.89 23.05 8.52
N LYS A 13 -5.04 24.01 8.91
CA LYS A 13 -4.80 25.25 8.13
C LYS A 13 -3.98 25.02 6.87
N TYR A 14 -3.09 24.02 6.88
CA TYR A 14 -2.19 23.73 5.75
C TYR A 14 -2.80 22.75 4.75
N HIS A 15 -3.76 21.94 5.17
CA HIS A 15 -4.33 20.85 4.38
C HIS A 15 -4.83 21.29 3.00
N SER A 16 -5.71 22.29 2.93
CA SER A 16 -6.31 22.74 1.65
C SER A 16 -5.27 23.34 0.69
N TYR A 17 -4.29 24.09 1.21
CA TYR A 17 -3.19 24.60 0.38
C TYR A 17 -2.38 23.45 -0.20
N LEU A 18 -2.03 22.49 0.64
CA LEU A 18 -1.24 21.33 0.25
C LEU A 18 -1.95 20.50 -0.81
N GLU A 19 -3.25 20.25 -0.63
CA GLU A 19 -4.07 19.52 -1.60
C GLU A 19 -4.08 20.23 -2.96
N GLY A 20 -4.33 21.54 -3.00
CA GLY A 20 -4.30 22.33 -4.23
C GLY A 20 -2.91 22.35 -4.91
N TYR A 21 -1.84 22.43 -4.12
CA TYR A 21 -0.47 22.34 -4.62
C TYR A 21 -0.18 20.98 -5.26
N VAL A 22 -0.57 19.88 -4.61
CA VAL A 22 -0.41 18.52 -5.16
C VAL A 22 -1.22 18.35 -6.44
N TYR A 23 -2.48 18.79 -6.45
CA TYR A 23 -3.37 18.70 -7.60
C TYR A 23 -2.81 19.44 -8.83
N SER A 24 -2.22 20.62 -8.63
CA SER A 24 -1.62 21.40 -9.73
C SER A 24 -0.48 20.64 -10.42
N HIS A 25 0.35 19.91 -9.67
CA HIS A 25 1.47 19.15 -10.22
C HIS A 25 1.04 17.86 -10.91
N LEU A 26 -0.08 17.26 -10.49
CA LEU A 26 -0.70 16.14 -11.20
C LEU A 26 -1.21 16.56 -12.57
N LYS A 27 -1.84 17.74 -12.64
CA LYS A 27 -2.36 18.30 -13.89
C LYS A 27 -1.24 18.72 -14.85
N ASP A 28 -0.14 19.28 -14.34
CA ASP A 28 0.96 19.74 -15.16
C ASP A 28 1.72 18.60 -15.87
N ASN A 29 1.68 17.37 -15.33
CA ASN A 29 2.23 16.19 -16.00
C ASN A 29 1.53 15.82 -17.32
N GLN A 30 0.36 16.40 -17.61
CA GLN A 30 -0.38 16.17 -18.86
C GLN A 30 0.08 17.08 -20.01
N ARG A 31 1.02 18.01 -19.78
CA ARG A 31 1.53 18.90 -20.82
C ARG A 31 2.64 18.20 -21.62
N PRO A 32 2.62 18.27 -22.96
CA PRO A 32 3.70 17.69 -23.77
C PRO A 32 5.02 18.42 -23.49
N VAL A 33 6.05 17.66 -23.13
CA VAL A 33 7.39 18.17 -22.88
C VAL A 33 8.31 17.78 -24.03
N HIS A 34 9.05 18.73 -24.59
CA HIS A 34 9.83 18.51 -25.81
C HIS A 34 11.19 17.82 -25.57
N LYS A 35 11.69 17.76 -24.33
CA LYS A 35 12.99 17.16 -24.01
C LYS A 35 12.86 15.95 -23.09
N ILE A 36 13.63 14.89 -23.38
CA ILE A 36 13.65 13.63 -22.61
C ILE A 36 13.94 13.87 -21.11
N LEU A 37 14.93 14.71 -20.79
CA LEU A 37 15.29 15.00 -19.39
C LEU A 37 14.16 15.73 -18.64
N GLU A 38 13.49 16.67 -19.31
CA GLU A 38 12.37 17.41 -18.71
C GLU A 38 11.16 16.47 -18.52
N GLN A 39 10.95 15.51 -19.42
CA GLN A 39 9.93 14.46 -19.25
C GLN A 39 10.25 13.54 -18.07
N GLU A 40 11.50 13.11 -17.88
CA GLU A 40 11.87 12.27 -16.73
C GLU A 40 11.65 13.01 -15.40
N ILE A 41 12.00 14.30 -15.36
CA ILE A 41 11.75 15.17 -14.20
C ILE A 41 10.24 15.29 -13.95
N SER A 42 9.44 15.54 -15.00
CA SER A 42 7.97 15.60 -14.90
C SER A 42 7.38 14.30 -14.35
N ASN A 43 7.82 13.15 -14.86
CA ASN A 43 7.36 11.85 -14.40
C ASN A 43 7.68 11.62 -12.91
N ARG A 44 8.88 12.00 -12.45
CA ARG A 44 9.25 11.90 -11.02
C ARG A 44 8.40 12.83 -10.15
N ILE A 45 8.13 14.05 -10.61
CA ILE A 45 7.25 15.00 -9.91
C ILE A 45 5.84 14.43 -9.80
N ALA A 46 5.32 13.82 -10.87
CA ALA A 46 4.01 13.17 -10.87
C ALA A 46 3.95 12.03 -9.84
N GLN A 47 4.93 11.13 -9.82
CA GLN A 47 5.00 10.05 -8.81
C GLN A 47 5.02 10.59 -7.37
N TYR A 48 5.76 11.67 -7.12
CA TYR A 48 5.74 12.33 -5.81
C TYR A 48 4.35 12.89 -5.48
N ALA A 49 3.68 13.51 -6.45
CA ALA A 49 2.36 14.12 -6.29
C ALA A 49 1.27 13.05 -6.08
N GLU A 50 1.27 11.97 -6.86
CA GLU A 50 0.35 10.83 -6.74
C GLU A 50 0.45 10.20 -5.35
N ASN A 51 1.67 9.95 -4.88
CA ASN A 51 1.89 9.42 -3.53
C ASN A 51 1.45 10.42 -2.43
N CYS A 52 1.59 11.74 -2.66
CA CYS A 52 1.07 12.73 -1.72
C CYS A 52 -0.46 12.71 -1.68
N GLN A 53 -1.11 12.72 -2.84
CA GLN A 53 -2.57 12.69 -2.96
C GLN A 53 -3.15 11.47 -2.26
N TYR A 54 -2.63 10.28 -2.60
CA TYR A 54 -3.04 9.03 -1.99
C TYR A 54 -2.94 9.07 -0.46
N LYS A 55 -1.82 9.56 0.08
CA LYS A 55 -1.63 9.66 1.54
C LYS A 55 -2.60 10.66 2.17
N LEU A 56 -2.84 11.82 1.54
CA LEU A 56 -3.80 12.81 2.03
C LEU A 56 -5.21 12.24 2.13
N GLU A 57 -5.69 11.61 1.07
CA GLU A 57 -7.01 10.97 1.02
C GLU A 57 -7.13 9.85 2.08
N LYS A 58 -6.12 8.98 2.18
CA LYS A 58 -6.11 7.90 3.18
C LYS A 58 -6.15 8.43 4.62
N MET A 59 -5.43 9.51 4.89
CA MET A 59 -5.38 10.13 6.22
C MET A 59 -6.67 10.84 6.58
N ALA A 60 -7.36 11.42 5.60
CA ALA A 60 -8.70 11.98 5.78
C ALA A 60 -9.73 10.89 6.16
N LYS A 61 -9.66 9.71 5.52
CA LYS A 61 -10.57 8.59 5.78
C LYS A 61 -10.27 7.84 7.09
N THR A 62 -9.00 7.59 7.39
CA THR A 62 -8.60 6.66 8.46
C THR A 62 -8.08 7.31 9.73
N GLY A 63 -8.00 8.65 9.76
CA GLY A 63 -7.42 9.42 10.85
C GLY A 63 -5.91 9.23 10.99
N SER A 64 -5.28 10.07 11.81
CA SER A 64 -3.82 10.00 12.00
C SER A 64 -3.43 8.80 12.87
N ARG A 65 -3.03 7.68 12.24
CA ARG A 65 -2.66 6.44 12.95
C ARG A 65 -1.35 6.54 13.73
N LYS A 66 -0.49 7.51 13.41
CA LYS A 66 0.79 7.74 14.10
C LYS A 66 0.74 9.13 14.75
N GLY A 67 0.74 9.15 16.09
CA GLY A 67 0.84 10.37 16.90
C GLY A 67 2.24 10.99 16.83
N GLN A 68 2.62 11.75 17.85
CA GLN A 68 3.91 12.49 17.94
C GLN A 68 5.18 11.61 18.07
N ARG A 69 5.13 10.32 17.70
CA ARG A 69 6.30 9.43 17.80
C ARG A 69 7.35 9.87 16.78
N GLN A 70 8.59 10.01 17.24
CA GLN A 70 9.71 10.35 16.38
C GLN A 70 9.95 9.21 15.36
N PRO A 71 9.95 9.51 14.04
CA PRO A 71 10.17 8.51 13.02
C PRO A 71 11.61 8.02 13.07
N THR A 72 11.78 6.71 12.94
CA THR A 72 13.09 6.07 12.87
C THR A 72 13.74 6.24 11.50
N ILE A 73 15.07 6.12 11.44
CA ILE A 73 15.81 6.17 10.16
C ILE A 73 15.31 5.10 9.18
N ALA A 74 14.95 3.92 9.69
CA ALA A 74 14.40 2.83 8.90
C ALA A 74 13.06 3.22 8.25
N GLU A 75 12.15 3.85 9.00
CA GLU A 75 10.87 4.33 8.48
C GLU A 75 11.04 5.42 7.41
N VAL A 76 11.98 6.35 7.62
CA VAL A 76 12.27 7.40 6.61
C VAL A 76 12.82 6.79 5.33
N LYS A 77 13.71 5.79 5.44
CA LYS A 77 14.24 5.06 4.27
C LYS A 77 13.14 4.28 3.55
N ALA A 78 12.26 3.60 4.30
CA ALA A 78 11.12 2.87 3.75
C ALA A 78 10.15 3.82 3.02
N ALA A 79 9.81 4.95 3.62
CA ALA A 79 8.93 5.95 3.02
C ALA A 79 9.51 6.58 1.75
N LYS A 80 10.85 6.75 1.66
CA LYS A 80 11.50 7.18 0.41
C LYS A 80 11.42 6.12 -0.69
N ARG A 81 11.65 4.85 -0.34
CA ARG A 81 11.58 3.73 -1.31
C ARG A 81 10.18 3.55 -1.86
N ALA A 82 9.16 3.61 -1.00
CA ALA A 82 7.76 3.42 -1.37
C ALA A 82 7.21 4.42 -2.39
N ILE A 83 7.89 5.55 -2.63
CA ILE A 83 7.49 6.52 -3.66
C ILE A 83 7.77 5.98 -5.07
N PHE A 84 8.84 5.19 -5.21
CA PHE A 84 9.36 4.73 -6.50
C PHE A 84 9.25 3.23 -6.69
N ASN A 85 8.97 2.51 -5.61
CA ASN A 85 8.83 1.07 -5.61
C ASN A 85 7.35 0.75 -5.42
N PRO A 86 6.67 0.31 -6.49
CA PRO A 86 5.32 -0.20 -6.39
C PRO A 86 5.24 -1.30 -5.33
N SER A 87 4.21 -1.25 -4.49
CA SER A 87 3.92 -2.24 -3.45
C SER A 87 2.53 -2.80 -3.71
N MET A 88 2.32 -4.08 -3.43
CA MET A 88 0.98 -4.69 -3.49
C MET A 88 0.07 -4.21 -2.36
N PHE A 89 0.60 -3.50 -1.36
CA PHE A 89 -0.16 -2.90 -0.27
C PHE A 89 -0.29 -1.40 -0.49
N GLY A 90 -1.52 -0.89 -0.45
CA GLY A 90 -1.75 0.54 -0.69
C GLY A 90 -1.96 0.91 -2.16
N SER A 91 -1.82 -0.04 -3.07
CA SER A 91 -2.10 0.08 -4.50
C SER A 91 -3.57 -0.13 -4.82
N THR A 92 -3.97 0.23 -6.05
CA THR A 92 -5.26 -0.22 -6.61
C THR A 92 -5.21 -1.72 -6.88
N LEU A 93 -6.38 -2.33 -7.08
CA LEU A 93 -6.45 -3.72 -7.49
C LEU A 93 -5.82 -3.88 -8.88
N GLU A 94 -6.08 -2.94 -9.78
CA GLU A 94 -5.57 -2.87 -11.15
C GLU A 94 -4.04 -2.81 -11.19
N ASP A 95 -3.43 -1.92 -10.40
CA ASP A 95 -1.97 -1.84 -10.29
C ASP A 95 -1.38 -3.14 -9.76
N THR A 96 -2.04 -3.75 -8.75
CA THR A 96 -1.61 -5.03 -8.18
C THR A 96 -1.63 -6.14 -9.23
N MET A 97 -2.69 -6.18 -10.05
CA MET A 97 -2.83 -7.12 -11.15
C MET A 97 -1.84 -6.84 -12.29
N GLU A 98 -1.50 -5.58 -12.56
CA GLU A 98 -0.50 -5.25 -13.58
C GLU A 98 0.91 -5.65 -13.10
N MET A 99 1.26 -5.34 -11.85
CA MET A 99 2.52 -5.76 -11.25
C MET A 99 2.68 -7.29 -11.25
N GLN A 100 1.60 -8.04 -10.95
CA GLN A 100 1.69 -9.49 -10.89
C GLN A 100 1.96 -10.11 -12.26
N ARG A 101 1.55 -9.48 -13.38
CA ARG A 101 1.72 -10.04 -14.73
C ARG A 101 3.17 -10.36 -15.08
N ILE A 102 4.13 -9.67 -14.46
CA ILE A 102 5.57 -9.91 -14.63
C ILE A 102 5.96 -11.31 -14.14
N ASN A 103 5.43 -11.73 -12.99
CA ASN A 103 5.79 -12.98 -12.32
C ASN A 103 4.75 -14.10 -12.57
N PHE A 104 3.49 -13.72 -12.72
CA PHE A 104 2.32 -14.61 -12.76
C PHE A 104 1.29 -14.14 -13.81
N PRO A 105 1.61 -14.19 -15.11
CA PRO A 105 0.77 -13.63 -16.18
C PRO A 105 -0.60 -14.32 -16.32
N ASP A 106 -0.69 -15.60 -15.97
CA ASP A 106 -1.90 -16.41 -16.17
C ASP A 106 -2.91 -16.30 -15.01
N LEU A 107 -2.53 -15.66 -13.90
CA LEU A 107 -3.41 -15.52 -12.74
C LEU A 107 -4.52 -14.52 -13.01
N LYS A 108 -5.76 -15.02 -12.89
CA LYS A 108 -6.99 -14.22 -13.00
C LYS A 108 -7.38 -13.50 -11.71
N LEU A 109 -6.79 -13.90 -10.60
CA LEU A 109 -6.97 -13.31 -9.28
C LEU A 109 -5.64 -12.77 -8.75
N PRO A 110 -5.65 -11.83 -7.79
CA PRO A 110 -4.44 -11.35 -7.16
C PRO A 110 -3.66 -12.49 -6.51
N TRP A 111 -2.36 -12.59 -6.81
CA TRP A 111 -1.48 -13.63 -6.29
C TRP A 111 -1.49 -13.66 -4.75
N ILE A 112 -1.43 -12.50 -4.10
CA ILE A 112 -1.47 -12.37 -2.64
C ILE A 112 -2.75 -12.99 -2.03
N LEU A 113 -3.89 -12.88 -2.72
CA LEU A 113 -5.15 -13.46 -2.27
C LEU A 113 -5.08 -14.99 -2.29
N GLY A 114 -4.64 -15.58 -3.40
CA GLY A 114 -4.51 -17.03 -3.54
C GLY A 114 -3.50 -17.59 -2.55
N CYS A 115 -2.31 -16.99 -2.52
CA CYS A 115 -1.18 -17.40 -1.70
C CYS A 115 -1.49 -17.38 -0.19
N LEU A 116 -2.09 -16.30 0.34
CA LEU A 116 -2.47 -16.23 1.75
C LEU A 116 -3.64 -17.18 2.09
N THR A 117 -4.60 -17.33 1.18
CA THR A 117 -5.75 -18.24 1.39
C THR A 117 -5.31 -19.70 1.43
N GLU A 118 -4.47 -20.11 0.47
CA GLU A 118 -3.85 -21.43 0.45
C GLU A 118 -3.08 -21.68 1.75
N ARG A 119 -2.33 -20.68 2.23
CA ARG A 119 -1.58 -20.83 3.46
C ARG A 119 -2.46 -21.04 4.68
N ILE A 120 -3.57 -20.31 4.79
CA ILE A 120 -4.57 -20.51 5.86
C ILE A 120 -5.14 -21.94 5.81
N ILE A 121 -5.46 -22.44 4.61
CA ILE A 121 -6.01 -23.80 4.44
C ILE A 121 -4.97 -24.86 4.79
N GLN A 122 -3.71 -24.71 4.34
CA GLN A 122 -2.61 -25.64 4.63
C GLN A 122 -2.34 -25.75 6.13
N GLN A 123 -2.52 -24.66 6.88
CA GLN A 123 -2.37 -24.64 8.35
C GLN A 123 -3.66 -25.02 9.10
N ASN A 124 -4.58 -25.74 8.43
CA ASN A 124 -5.85 -26.19 8.99
C ASN A 124 -6.70 -25.05 9.58
N GLY A 125 -6.58 -23.84 9.01
CA GLY A 125 -7.25 -22.64 9.50
C GLY A 125 -8.77 -22.71 9.46
N THR A 126 -9.35 -23.60 8.66
CA THR A 126 -10.80 -23.87 8.63
C THR A 126 -11.33 -24.49 9.92
N ALA A 127 -10.48 -25.18 10.69
CA ALA A 127 -10.82 -25.76 11.98
C ALA A 127 -10.36 -24.91 13.18
N VAL A 128 -9.65 -23.80 12.93
CA VAL A 128 -9.13 -22.92 13.98
C VAL A 128 -10.25 -22.04 14.52
N GLU A 129 -10.52 -22.16 15.83
CA GLU A 129 -11.50 -21.32 16.50
C GLU A 129 -11.10 -19.85 16.41
N GLY A 130 -12.03 -19.01 15.92
CA GLY A 130 -11.79 -17.59 15.82
C GLY A 130 -10.82 -17.18 14.70
N ILE A 131 -10.60 -18.02 13.68
CA ILE A 131 -9.95 -17.59 12.44
C ILE A 131 -10.62 -16.31 11.91
N PHE A 132 -9.83 -15.34 11.47
CA PHE A 132 -10.25 -13.97 11.13
C PHE A 132 -10.82 -13.10 12.28
N ARG A 133 -11.07 -13.65 13.48
CA ARG A 133 -11.46 -12.89 14.68
C ARG A 133 -10.27 -12.61 15.60
N VAL A 134 -9.47 -13.63 15.91
CA VAL A 134 -8.27 -13.53 16.73
C VAL A 134 -7.15 -12.86 15.90
N PRO A 135 -6.46 -11.83 16.44
CA PRO A 135 -5.33 -11.24 15.75
C PRO A 135 -4.13 -12.18 15.81
N GLY A 136 -3.39 -12.29 14.70
CA GLY A 136 -2.06 -12.90 14.70
C GLY A 136 -1.02 -11.98 15.35
N ASP A 137 0.15 -12.54 15.66
CA ASP A 137 1.27 -11.76 16.18
C ASP A 137 1.67 -10.64 15.21
N ILE A 138 1.79 -9.41 15.72
CA ILE A 138 1.96 -8.23 14.87
C ILE A 138 3.33 -8.18 14.20
N ASP A 139 4.37 -8.70 14.86
CA ASP A 139 5.72 -8.72 14.33
C ASP A 139 5.82 -9.79 13.23
N GLU A 140 5.19 -10.95 13.42
CA GLU A 140 5.06 -11.97 12.38
C GLU A 140 4.23 -11.48 11.18
N VAL A 141 3.11 -10.78 11.42
CA VAL A 141 2.31 -10.18 10.34
C VAL A 141 3.13 -9.17 9.53
N ASN A 142 3.93 -8.34 10.19
CA ASN A 142 4.80 -7.37 9.51
C ASN A 142 5.94 -8.06 8.75
N ALA A 143 6.55 -9.10 9.30
CA ALA A 143 7.56 -9.89 8.61
C ALA A 143 6.98 -10.57 7.37
N LEU A 144 5.81 -11.18 7.51
CA LEU A 144 5.08 -11.81 6.42
C LEU A 144 4.72 -10.81 5.32
N LYS A 145 4.28 -9.60 5.70
CA LYS A 145 3.99 -8.50 4.78
C LYS A 145 5.19 -8.17 3.88
N VAL A 146 6.36 -7.95 4.49
CA VAL A 146 7.59 -7.62 3.76
C VAL A 146 7.97 -8.74 2.79
N LYS A 147 7.81 -9.99 3.22
CA LYS A 147 8.09 -11.17 2.39
C LYS A 147 7.14 -11.26 1.20
N THR A 148 5.83 -11.16 1.42
CA THR A 148 4.82 -11.21 0.35
C THR A 148 4.98 -10.05 -0.63
N ASP A 149 5.31 -8.85 -0.15
CA ASP A 149 5.52 -7.66 -1.00
C ASP A 149 6.72 -7.84 -1.96
N SER A 150 7.64 -8.76 -1.65
CA SER A 150 8.73 -9.19 -2.54
C SER A 150 8.42 -10.41 -3.42
N TRP A 151 7.15 -10.81 -3.53
CA TRP A 151 6.69 -12.00 -4.27
C TRP A 151 7.19 -13.34 -3.74
N ALA A 152 7.67 -13.38 -2.49
CA ALA A 152 8.13 -14.62 -1.86
C ALA A 152 6.96 -15.33 -1.17
N TYR A 153 6.82 -16.64 -1.41
CA TYR A 153 5.74 -17.46 -0.86
C TYR A 153 5.88 -17.61 0.68
N PRO A 154 4.78 -17.56 1.46
CA PRO A 154 4.74 -17.61 2.92
C PRO A 154 4.89 -19.02 3.49
N ASP A 155 5.87 -19.81 3.01
CA ASP A 155 6.07 -21.22 3.39
C ASP A 155 6.37 -21.44 4.88
N ASP A 156 6.91 -20.42 5.54
CA ASP A 156 7.34 -20.39 6.94
C ASP A 156 6.27 -19.86 7.92
N CYS A 157 5.13 -19.38 7.41
CA CYS A 157 4.04 -18.86 8.26
C CYS A 157 3.28 -20.01 8.91
N ASN A 158 3.58 -20.36 10.16
CA ASN A 158 2.96 -21.52 10.82
C ASN A 158 1.64 -21.19 11.55
N ASP A 159 1.34 -19.93 11.80
CA ASP A 159 0.08 -19.50 12.41
C ASP A 159 -0.94 -19.05 11.35
N PRO A 160 -2.10 -19.71 11.20
CA PRO A 160 -3.14 -19.27 10.28
C PRO A 160 -3.74 -17.90 10.66
N ASN A 161 -3.69 -17.47 11.93
CA ASN A 161 -4.16 -16.15 12.34
C ASN A 161 -3.25 -15.03 11.83
N VAL A 162 -1.95 -15.28 11.66
CA VAL A 162 -0.99 -14.34 11.04
C VAL A 162 -1.33 -14.14 9.56
N ALA A 163 -1.48 -15.23 8.81
CA ALA A 163 -1.88 -15.16 7.39
C ALA A 163 -3.26 -14.50 7.21
N ALA A 164 -4.24 -14.85 8.05
CA ALA A 164 -5.57 -14.24 8.04
C ALA A 164 -5.55 -12.76 8.40
N SER A 165 -4.70 -12.35 9.34
CA SER A 165 -4.54 -10.95 9.74
C SER A 165 -3.91 -10.12 8.62
N LEU A 166 -2.90 -10.66 7.93
CA LEU A 166 -2.30 -10.02 6.78
C LEU A 166 -3.28 -9.92 5.61
N LEU A 167 -4.07 -10.96 5.34
CA LEU A 167 -5.08 -10.95 4.27
C LEU A 167 -6.13 -9.86 4.51
N LYS A 168 -6.66 -9.76 5.74
CA LYS A 168 -7.58 -8.65 6.11
C LYS A 168 -6.91 -7.29 5.98
N GLN A 169 -5.63 -7.19 6.36
CA GLN A 169 -4.89 -5.95 6.22
C GLN A 169 -4.74 -5.54 4.76
N TRP A 170 -4.47 -6.49 3.85
CA TRP A 170 -4.34 -6.21 2.43
C TRP A 170 -5.61 -5.60 1.85
N PHE A 171 -6.77 -6.23 2.07
CA PHE A 171 -8.06 -5.68 1.63
C PHE A 171 -8.33 -4.28 2.19
N ARG A 172 -8.02 -4.04 3.46
CA ARG A 172 -8.18 -2.73 4.11
C ARG A 172 -7.19 -1.68 3.60
N ASP A 173 -6.03 -2.12 3.11
CA ASP A 173 -4.98 -1.24 2.62
C ASP A 173 -5.15 -0.90 1.13
N LEU A 174 -5.99 -1.62 0.37
CA LEU A 174 -6.33 -1.27 -1.02
C LEU A 174 -6.70 0.21 -1.14
N LYS A 175 -6.25 0.84 -2.22
CA LYS A 175 -6.51 2.26 -2.48
C LYS A 175 -8.01 2.52 -2.63
N ASP A 176 -8.65 1.69 -3.44
CA ASP A 176 -10.09 1.70 -3.67
C ASP A 176 -10.71 0.47 -3.00
N PRO A 177 -11.87 0.60 -2.35
CA PRO A 177 -12.55 -0.55 -1.77
C PRO A 177 -12.89 -1.55 -2.88
N LEU A 178 -12.87 -2.84 -2.54
CA LEU A 178 -13.17 -3.90 -3.51
C LEU A 178 -14.59 -3.78 -4.08
N LEU A 179 -15.53 -3.30 -3.27
CA LEU A 179 -16.91 -3.04 -3.66
C LEU A 179 -17.11 -1.53 -3.71
N ASP A 180 -17.71 -1.04 -4.79
CA ASP A 180 -18.06 0.37 -4.93
C ASP A 180 -19.18 0.74 -3.94
N GLU A 181 -19.14 1.96 -3.41
CA GLU A 181 -20.15 2.48 -2.47
C GLU A 181 -21.47 2.82 -3.18
N SER A 182 -21.50 2.75 -4.52
CA SER A 182 -22.69 3.01 -5.33
C SER A 182 -23.65 1.81 -5.50
N VAL A 183 -23.42 0.71 -4.77
CA VAL A 183 -24.25 -0.51 -4.83
C VAL A 183 -25.30 -0.53 -3.73
#